data_AF-A0A1H9KJT3-F1
#
_entry.id   AF-A0A1H9KJT3-F1
#
_cell.length_a   1.000
_cell.length_b   1.000
_cell.length_c   1.000
_cell.angle_alpha   90.00
_cell.angle_beta   90.00
_cell.angle_gamma   90.00
#
_symmetry.space_group_name_H-M   'P 1'
#
loop_
_entity.id
_entity.type
_entity.pdbx_description
1 polymer ?
#
loop_
_entity_poly.entity_id
_entity_poly.type
_entity_poly.pdbx_seq_one_letter_code
_entity_poly.pdbx_strand_id
1 'polypeptide(L)' 'MESFTINSRLYTVFNYKGDASGVPVAFEYIFASWLPSSEYIIDYRPHFEIYGAKYKNDDPDSEEEIWIPIKLKKK' A
#
# COMPACT_ATOMS: atom_id res chain seq x y z
N MET A 1 24.84 -8.92 -1.37
CA MET A 1 23.83 -7.93 -0.94
C MET A 1 23.67 -6.95 -2.08
N GLU A 2 22.47 -6.82 -2.62
CA GLU A 2 22.18 -5.91 -3.74
C GLU A 2 21.31 -4.75 -3.23
N SER A 3 21.61 -3.54 -3.67
CA SER A 3 20.82 -2.35 -3.33
C SER A 3 19.73 -2.13 -4.36
N PHE A 4 18.52 -1.84 -3.90
CA PHE A 4 17.40 -1.44 -4.75
C PHE A 4 16.94 -0.03 -4.34
N THR A 5 16.91 0.91 -5.30
CA THR A 5 16.53 2.30 -5.04
C THR A 5 15.13 2.58 -5.57
N ILE A 6 14.25 3.08 -4.69
CA ILE A 6 12.90 3.50 -5.06
C ILE A 6 12.91 5.02 -5.31
N ASN A 7 12.41 5.44 -6.47
CA ASN A 7 12.34 6.85 -6.83
C ASN A 7 11.25 7.59 -6.03
N SER A 8 11.54 8.83 -5.60
CA SER A 8 10.69 9.70 -4.76
C SER A 8 9.49 10.32 -5.49
N ARG A 9 8.68 9.50 -6.15
CA ARG A 9 7.43 9.92 -6.79
C ARG A 9 6.23 9.73 -5.87
N LEU A 10 5.05 10.10 -6.36
CA LEU A 10 3.82 10.04 -5.58
C LEU A 10 3.45 8.59 -5.21
N TYR A 11 3.07 8.43 -3.95
CA TYR A 11 2.51 7.22 -3.36
C TYR A 11 1.26 7.62 -2.57
N THR A 12 0.29 6.72 -2.51
CA THR A 12 -0.76 6.76 -1.48
C THR A 12 -0.38 5.79 -0.38
N VAL A 13 -0.70 6.17 0.86
CA VAL A 13 -0.38 5.40 2.06
C VAL A 13 -1.68 4.97 2.72
N PHE A 14 -1.85 3.66 2.90
CA PHE A 14 -2.95 3.10 3.65
C PHE A 14 -2.42 2.51 4.96
N ASN A 15 -2.95 2.97 6.08
CA ASN A 15 -2.66 2.36 7.38
C ASN A 15 -3.59 1.16 7.54
N TYR A 16 -3.05 -0.04 7.38
CA TYR A 16 -3.78 -1.28 7.61
C TYR A 16 -3.62 -1.68 9.08
N LYS A 17 -4.74 -2.08 9.68
CA LYS A 17 -4.78 -2.68 11.01
C LYS A 17 -5.51 -4.01 10.92
N GLY A 18 -4.84 -5.08 11.31
CA GLY A 18 -5.34 -6.45 11.22
C GLY A 18 -4.20 -7.45 11.08
N ASP A 19 -4.53 -8.73 11.13
CA ASP A 19 -3.56 -9.79 10.85
C ASP A 19 -3.27 -9.93 9.34
N ALA A 20 -2.32 -10.77 8.98
CA ALA A 20 -1.92 -11.00 7.59
C ALA A 20 -3.04 -11.60 6.72
N SER A 21 -4.05 -12.24 7.31
CA SER A 21 -5.14 -12.88 6.57
C SER A 21 -6.13 -11.87 5.96
N GLY A 22 -6.23 -10.66 6.53
CA GLY A 22 -7.07 -9.58 6.00
C GLY A 22 -6.39 -8.71 4.94
N VAL A 23 -5.08 -8.87 4.72
CA VAL A 23 -4.31 -8.10 3.73
C VAL A 23 -4.88 -8.24 2.29
N PRO A 24 -5.26 -9.44 1.80
CA PRO A 24 -5.91 -9.57 0.49
C PRO A 24 -7.19 -8.73 0.35
N VAL A 25 -7.99 -8.63 1.42
CA VAL A 25 -9.22 -7.82 1.43
C VAL A 25 -8.88 -6.33 1.38
N ALA A 26 -7.84 -5.90 2.08
CA ALA A 26 -7.34 -4.52 2.00
C ALA A 26 -6.89 -4.16 0.57
N PHE A 27 -6.13 -5.05 -0.09
CA PHE A 27 -5.72 -4.84 -1.49
C PHE A 27 -6.91 -4.86 -2.46
N GLU A 28 -7.89 -5.73 -2.26
CA GLU A 28 -9.13 -5.73 -3.03
C GLU A 28 -9.85 -4.38 -2.90
N TYR A 29 -10.02 -3.87 -1.69
CA TYR A 29 -10.61 -2.54 -1.46
C TYR A 29 -9.81 -1.44 -2.19
N ILE A 30 -8.48 -1.44 -2.07
CA ILE A 30 -7.61 -0.44 -2.70
C ILE A 30 -7.78 -0.45 -4.22
N PHE A 31 -7.71 -1.61 -4.86
CA PHE A 31 -7.69 -1.71 -6.33
C PHE A 31 -9.08 -1.75 -6.97
N ALA A 32 -10.08 -2.35 -6.33
CA ALA A 32 -11.41 -2.50 -6.88
C ALA A 32 -12.35 -1.34 -6.51
N SER A 33 -12.09 -0.64 -5.39
CA SER A 33 -12.97 0.41 -4.88
C SER A 33 -12.31 1.79 -4.83
N TRP A 34 -11.21 1.92 -4.08
CA TRP A 34 -10.59 3.24 -3.84
C TRP A 34 -9.94 3.80 -5.12
N LEU A 35 -9.10 3.01 -5.80
CA LEU A 35 -8.36 3.49 -6.98
C LEU A 35 -9.29 3.91 -8.14
N PRO A 36 -10.33 3.13 -8.52
CA PRO A 36 -11.25 3.53 -9.57
C PRO A 36 -12.02 4.81 -9.24
N SER A 37 -12.39 5.02 -7.98
CA SER A 37 -13.12 6.20 -7.49
C SER A 37 -12.24 7.43 -7.24
N SER A 38 -10.92 7.25 -7.10
CA SER A 38 -9.96 8.34 -6.87
C SER A 38 -9.66 9.18 -8.13
N GLU A 39 -8.96 10.30 -7.98
CA GLU A 39 -8.39 11.07 -9.09
C GLU A 39 -7.07 10.48 -9.63
N TYR A 40 -6.68 9.29 -9.17
CA TYR A 40 -5.39 8.68 -9.46
C TYR A 40 -5.50 7.39 -10.25
N ILE A 41 -4.45 7.06 -11.00
CA ILE A 41 -4.22 5.73 -11.59
C ILE A 41 -2.96 5.13 -10.98
N ILE A 42 -2.86 3.81 -11.09
CA ILE A 42 -1.65 3.10 -10.71
C ILE A 42 -0.46 3.57 -11.55
N ASP A 43 0.68 3.74 -10.89
CA ASP A 43 1.96 3.97 -11.54
C ASP A 43 2.79 2.69 -11.51
N TYR A 44 3.41 2.31 -12.64
CA TYR A 44 4.07 1.01 -12.78
C TYR A 44 5.45 1.04 -12.12
N ARG A 45 5.43 0.94 -10.79
CA ARG A 45 6.59 1.01 -9.89
C ARG A 45 6.38 0.02 -8.74
N PRO A 46 7.43 -0.24 -7.94
CA PRO A 46 7.32 -1.12 -6.78
C PRO A 46 6.31 -0.60 -5.76
N HIS A 47 5.46 -1.52 -5.31
CA HIS A 47 4.65 -1.42 -4.11
C HIS A 47 5.48 -1.97 -2.96
N PHE A 48 5.27 -1.46 -1.75
CA PHE A 48 5.96 -1.97 -0.58
C PHE A 48 5.14 -1.73 0.68
N GLU A 49 5.48 -2.50 1.72
CA GLU A 49 4.91 -2.38 3.05
C GLU A 49 6.00 -1.91 4.01
N ILE A 50 5.63 -1.02 4.94
CA ILE A 50 6.49 -0.66 6.06
C ILE A 50 5.92 -1.31 7.32
N TYR A 51 6.67 -2.27 7.85
CA TYR A 51 6.44 -2.85 9.16
C TYR A 51 7.04 -1.91 10.22
N GLY A 52 6.19 -1.02 10.73
CA GLY A 52 6.57 -0.04 11.76
C GLY A 52 6.73 -0.67 13.14
N ALA A 53 6.94 0.17 14.15
CA ALA A 53 7.11 -0.26 15.55
C ALA A 53 5.89 -1.00 16.13
N LYS A 54 4.73 -0.91 15.48
CA LYS A 54 3.47 -1.54 15.87
C LYS A 54 3.16 -2.82 15.10
N TYR A 55 4.02 -3.21 14.16
CA TYR A 55 3.86 -4.48 13.46
C TYR A 55 4.02 -5.63 14.46
N LYS A 56 3.09 -6.58 14.37
CA LYS A 56 3.07 -7.78 15.18
C LYS A 56 2.71 -8.95 14.29
N ASN A 57 3.60 -9.93 14.21
CA ASN A 57 3.36 -11.11 13.37
C ASN A 57 2.16 -11.90 13.90
N ASP A 58 1.21 -12.24 13.01
CA ASP A 58 -0.02 -12.99 13.31
C ASP A 58 -0.90 -12.41 14.45
N ASP A 59 -0.88 -11.09 14.65
CA ASP A 59 -1.69 -10.40 15.67
C ASP A 59 -2.78 -9.54 15.01
N PRO A 60 -4.05 -9.63 15.44
CA PRO A 60 -5.14 -8.82 14.88
C PRO A 60 -5.02 -7.31 15.18
N ASP A 61 -4.18 -6.92 16.13
CA ASP A 61 -3.82 -5.53 16.41
C ASP A 61 -2.51 -5.09 15.72
N SER A 62 -1.96 -5.89 14.80
CA SER A 62 -0.82 -5.49 13.98
C SER A 62 -1.19 -4.27 13.12
N GLU A 63 -0.24 -3.34 13.00
CA GLU A 63 -0.36 -2.18 12.12
C GLU A 63 0.81 -2.14 11.13
N GLU A 64 0.48 -1.89 9.85
CA GLU A 64 1.44 -1.74 8.76
C GLU A 64 0.98 -0.65 7.79
N GLU A 65 1.94 -0.05 7.09
CA GLU A 65 1.66 0.92 6.04
C GLU A 65 1.80 0.27 4.67
N ILE A 66 0.75 0.33 3.86
CA ILE A 66 0.75 -0.14 2.47
C ILE A 66 0.98 1.07 1.56
N TRP A 67 2.12 1.05 0.84
CA TRP A 67 2.53 2.12 -0.05
C TRP A 67 2.28 1.73 -1.52
N ILE A 68 1.29 2.38 -2.14
CA ILE A 68 0.88 2.11 -3.52
C ILE A 68 1.33 3.27 -4.43
N PRO A 69 2.14 3.02 -5.47
CA PRO A 69 2.60 4.05 -6.38
C PRO A 69 1.46 4.55 -7.27
N ILE A 70 1.23 5.85 -7.29
CA ILE A 70 0.12 6.45 -8.03
C ILE A 70 0.58 7.64 -8.86
N LYS A 71 -0.23 8.01 -9.85
CA LYS A 71 -0.10 9.25 -10.63
C LYS A 71 -1.49 9.81 -10.90
N LEU A 72 -1.59 11.13 -11.10
CA LEU A 72 -2.85 11.79 -11.43
C LEU A 72 -3.42 11.22 -12.74
N LYS A 73 -4.74 10.98 -12.77
CA LYS A 73 -5.49 10.76 -14.01
C LYS A 73 -5.27 12.01 -14.88
N LYS A 74 -4.72 11.83 -16.09
CA LYS A 74 -4.75 12.90 -17.08
C LYS A 74 -6.21 13.06 -17.51
N LYS A 75 -6.75 14.26 -17.34
CA LYS A 75 -8.06 14.64 -17.90
C LYS A 75 -7.99 14.71 -19.41
#